data_AF-A0A9P7SKT9-F1
#
_entry.id   AF-A0A9P7SKT9-F1
#
_cell.length_a   1.000
_cell.length_b   1.000
_cell.length_c   1.000
_cell.angle_alpha   90.00
_cell.angle_beta   90.00
_cell.angle_gamma   90.00
#
_symmetry.space_group_name_H-M   'P 1'
#
loop_
_entity.id
_entity.type
_entity.pdbx_description
1 polymer ?
#
loop_
_entity_poly.entity_id
_entity_poly.type
_entity_poly.pdbx_seq_one_letter_code
_entity_poly.pdbx_strand_id
1 'polypeptide(L)'
;MTQRPSWRATLLSLLPVVACSVVVVCAASAQNTALEPVPDFVTKHAPLVWLHSLDPFRPSDLLTHVRHTTATIDQVPVPNLPSLTLDNLALLNGLNGTVALTSKDDVTTLPSWLMGDVPDETGRTANATACVVILVDKSPDEVDVFYFYFYSYDRGANLTQVVEPLNRLVEDTQHGVPFGDHVGDWQVLPVPILAFIL
;
A
#
# COMPACT_ATOMS: atom_id res chain seq x y z
N MET A 1 -81.41 -6.14 -24.93
CA MET A 1 -80.91 -5.07 -25.82
C MET A 1 -81.30 -3.71 -25.26
N THR A 2 -80.44 -3.09 -24.43
CA THR A 2 -80.10 -1.64 -24.44
C THR A 2 -79.11 -1.35 -23.30
N GLN A 3 -77.97 -0.75 -23.65
CA GLN A 3 -76.89 -0.37 -22.74
C GLN A 3 -77.14 0.96 -22.01
N ARG A 4 -76.50 1.12 -20.84
CA ARG A 4 -75.99 2.40 -20.30
C ARG A 4 -74.65 2.20 -19.56
N PRO A 5 -73.80 3.25 -19.41
CA PRO A 5 -72.35 3.15 -19.55
C PRO A 5 -71.50 3.51 -18.31
N SER A 6 -70.18 3.34 -18.46
CA SER A 6 -69.04 3.87 -17.67
C SER A 6 -68.91 3.34 -16.23
N TRP A 7 -67.72 2.97 -15.71
CA TRP A 7 -66.56 3.82 -15.43
C TRP A 7 -65.27 3.01 -15.15
N ARG A 8 -64.11 3.61 -15.48
CA ARG A 8 -62.76 3.48 -14.87
C ARG A 8 -62.03 2.13 -15.09
N ALA A 9 -61.07 2.04 -16.00
CA ALA A 9 -59.68 2.52 -15.88
C ALA A 9 -58.93 1.89 -14.70
N THR A 10 -58.01 0.97 -14.97
CA THR A 10 -56.63 0.99 -14.48
C THR A 10 -55.77 0.05 -15.34
N LEU A 11 -54.86 0.64 -16.11
CA LEU A 11 -53.72 -0.02 -16.76
C LEU A 11 -52.71 -0.38 -15.67
N LEU A 12 -52.38 -1.66 -15.51
CA LEU A 12 -51.20 -2.09 -14.76
C LEU A 12 -50.09 -2.39 -15.77
N SER A 13 -49.19 -1.43 -15.86
CA SER A 13 -47.98 -1.37 -16.65
C SER A 13 -47.02 -2.52 -16.33
N LEU A 14 -46.62 -3.25 -17.37
CA LEU A 14 -45.42 -4.09 -17.39
C LEU A 14 -44.18 -3.19 -17.35
N LEU A 15 -43.46 -3.16 -16.24
CA LEU A 15 -42.10 -2.61 -16.17
C LEU A 15 -41.12 -3.71 -16.60
N PRO A 16 -40.31 -3.54 -17.65
CA PRO A 16 -39.14 -4.38 -17.82
C PRO A 16 -38.09 -3.93 -16.80
N VAL A 17 -37.73 -4.83 -15.88
CA VAL A 17 -36.54 -4.68 -15.03
C VAL A 17 -35.34 -4.76 -15.96
N VAL A 18 -34.87 -3.60 -16.42
CA VAL A 18 -33.54 -3.48 -17.04
C VAL A 18 -32.54 -3.53 -15.89
N ALA A 19 -32.06 -4.73 -15.59
CA ALA A 19 -30.89 -4.92 -14.74
C ALA A 19 -29.68 -4.34 -15.47
N CYS A 20 -29.38 -3.07 -15.19
CA CYS A 20 -28.15 -2.42 -15.61
C CYS A 20 -27.03 -2.93 -14.71
N SER A 21 -26.47 -4.10 -15.03
CA SER A 21 -25.23 -4.55 -14.42
C SER A 21 -24.10 -3.71 -15.01
N VAL A 22 -23.80 -2.59 -14.36
CA VAL A 22 -22.59 -1.82 -14.64
C VAL A 22 -21.41 -2.70 -14.21
N VAL A 23 -20.80 -3.38 -15.18
CA VAL A 23 -19.49 -4.00 -14.99
C VAL A 23 -18.46 -2.89 -15.09
N VAL A 24 -18.08 -2.33 -13.94
CA VAL A 24 -16.87 -1.51 -13.87
C VAL A 24 -15.68 -2.47 -13.87
N VAL A 25 -15.19 -2.82 -15.06
CA VAL A 25 -13.82 -3.33 -15.19
C VAL A 25 -12.91 -2.11 -15.20
N CYS A 26 -12.42 -1.70 -14.03
CA CYS A 26 -11.25 -0.84 -13.98
C CYS A 26 -10.04 -1.72 -14.35
N ALA A 27 -9.83 -1.93 -15.65
CA ALA A 27 -8.52 -2.33 -16.13
C ALA A 27 -7.62 -1.12 -15.89
N ALA A 28 -6.76 -1.19 -14.86
CA ALA A 28 -5.63 -0.27 -14.76
C ALA A 28 -4.76 -0.51 -15.99
N SER A 29 -4.99 0.30 -17.02
CA SER A 29 -4.17 0.35 -18.20
C SER A 29 -2.80 0.87 -17.76
N ALA A 30 -1.85 -0.04 -17.54
CA ALA A 30 -0.43 0.28 -17.53
C ALA A 30 -0.04 0.68 -18.97
N GLN A 31 -0.49 1.86 -19.40
CA GLN A 31 0.02 2.48 -20.60
C GLN A 31 1.39 3.04 -20.25
N ASN A 32 2.36 2.62 -21.04
CA ASN A 32 3.73 3.08 -21.04
C ASN A 32 3.77 4.52 -21.62
N THR A 33 3.05 5.45 -20.98
CA THR A 33 3.24 6.87 -21.18
C THR A 33 4.63 7.20 -20.66
N ALA A 34 5.43 7.92 -21.46
CA ALA A 34 6.63 8.56 -20.94
C ALA A 34 6.20 9.25 -19.64
N LEU A 35 6.83 8.88 -18.51
CA LEU A 35 6.46 9.43 -17.20
C LEU A 35 6.49 10.95 -17.33
N GLU A 36 5.32 11.58 -17.33
CA GLU A 36 5.24 13.03 -17.24
C GLU A 36 6.06 13.42 -16.00
N PRO A 37 6.92 14.44 -16.10
CA PRO A 37 7.76 14.84 -14.98
C PRO A 37 6.88 15.08 -13.75
N VAL A 38 7.30 14.53 -12.60
CA VAL A 38 6.60 14.76 -11.33
C VAL A 38 6.51 16.28 -11.11
N PRO A 39 5.31 16.87 -10.98
CA PRO A 39 5.17 18.31 -10.81
C PRO A 39 5.94 18.83 -9.60
N ASP A 40 6.63 19.96 -9.74
CA ASP A 40 7.53 20.48 -8.69
C ASP A 40 6.85 20.68 -7.33
N PHE A 41 5.55 21.00 -7.32
CA PHE A 41 4.80 21.20 -6.08
C PHE A 41 4.71 19.91 -5.24
N VAL A 42 4.77 18.73 -5.85
CA VAL A 42 4.76 17.43 -5.16
C VAL A 42 5.97 17.34 -4.24
N THR A 43 7.17 17.55 -4.79
CA THR A 43 8.40 17.46 -3.98
C THR A 43 8.55 18.64 -3.03
N LYS A 44 8.15 19.85 -3.46
CA LYS A 44 8.24 21.07 -2.65
C LYS A 44 7.33 21.05 -1.42
N HIS A 45 6.17 20.42 -1.51
CA HIS A 45 5.18 20.36 -0.43
C HIS A 45 5.09 18.97 0.20
N ALA A 46 6.01 18.06 -0.13
CA ALA A 46 6.06 16.73 0.47
C ALA A 46 6.07 16.82 2.01
N PRO A 47 5.37 15.91 2.70
CA PRO A 47 5.31 15.92 4.16
C PRO A 47 6.68 15.67 4.78
N LEU A 48 6.94 16.31 5.92
CA LEU A 48 8.11 16.03 6.73
C LEU A 48 7.84 14.82 7.63
N VAL A 49 8.77 13.88 7.65
CA VAL A 49 8.72 12.72 8.54
C VAL A 49 9.68 12.94 9.71
N TRP A 50 9.17 12.88 10.94
CA TRP A 50 10.01 12.92 12.12
C TRP A 50 10.27 11.50 12.63
N LEU A 51 11.50 11.02 12.45
CA LEU A 51 11.92 9.70 12.89
C LEU A 51 12.53 9.76 14.29
N HIS A 52 12.22 8.78 15.13
CA HIS A 52 12.90 8.65 16.41
C HIS A 52 14.36 8.24 16.18
N SER A 53 15.32 8.98 16.75
CA SER A 53 16.74 8.77 16.46
C SER A 53 17.25 7.38 16.87
N LEU A 54 16.63 6.75 17.87
CA LEU A 54 16.97 5.41 18.34
C LEU A 54 16.14 4.30 17.69
N ASP A 55 15.18 4.61 16.81
CA ASP A 55 14.50 3.55 16.05
C ASP A 55 15.48 2.96 15.03
N PRO A 56 15.88 1.68 15.13
CA PRO A 56 16.77 1.08 14.15
C PRO A 56 16.05 0.71 12.84
N PHE A 57 14.71 0.65 12.85
CA PHE A 57 13.96 0.09 11.74
C PHE A 57 13.78 1.08 10.61
N ARG A 58 13.29 2.30 10.85
CA ARG A 58 13.24 3.43 9.88
C ARG A 58 12.77 3.08 8.43
N PRO A 59 12.53 4.07 7.57
CA PRO A 59 12.34 3.77 6.16
C PRO A 59 13.57 3.04 5.58
N SER A 60 13.34 1.98 4.80
CA SER A 60 14.37 1.06 4.30
C SER A 60 14.41 1.02 2.76
N ASP A 61 15.57 0.71 2.18
CA ASP A 61 15.68 0.53 0.73
C ASP A 61 14.84 -0.66 0.19
N LEU A 62 13.85 -0.34 -0.65
CA LEU A 62 12.94 -1.32 -1.24
C LEU A 62 13.64 -2.36 -2.12
N LEU A 63 14.68 -1.96 -2.86
CA LEU A 63 15.41 -2.91 -3.72
C LEU A 63 16.17 -3.94 -2.89
N THR A 64 16.79 -3.51 -1.79
CA THR A 64 17.43 -4.40 -0.82
C THR A 64 16.44 -5.41 -0.28
N HIS A 65 15.25 -4.97 0.15
CA HIS A 65 14.18 -5.87 0.58
C HIS A 65 13.79 -6.91 -0.49
N VAL A 66 13.56 -6.46 -1.74
CA VAL A 66 13.22 -7.36 -2.87
C VAL A 66 14.33 -8.39 -3.11
N ARG A 67 15.60 -8.04 -2.96
CA ARG A 67 16.73 -8.98 -3.11
C ARG A 67 16.74 -10.07 -2.04
N HIS A 68 16.23 -9.78 -0.84
CA HIS A 68 16.09 -10.75 0.25
C HIS A 68 14.79 -11.56 0.19
N THR A 69 13.96 -11.37 -0.83
CA THR A 69 12.74 -12.15 -1.04
C THR A 69 12.76 -12.96 -2.35
N THR A 70 11.91 -13.98 -2.42
CA THR A 70 11.63 -14.75 -3.62
C THR A 70 10.12 -14.79 -3.87
N ALA A 71 9.70 -14.72 -5.13
CA ALA A 71 8.30 -14.91 -5.46
C ALA A 71 7.90 -16.37 -5.21
N THR A 72 6.74 -16.54 -4.59
CA THR A 72 6.13 -17.84 -4.28
C THR A 72 4.66 -17.84 -4.71
N ILE A 73 4.16 -19.03 -5.06
CA ILE A 73 2.74 -19.32 -5.25
C ILE A 73 2.45 -20.50 -4.34
N ASP A 74 1.44 -20.39 -3.48
CA ASP A 74 1.12 -21.41 -2.47
C ASP A 74 2.34 -21.84 -1.63
N GLN A 75 3.18 -20.86 -1.25
CA GLN A 75 4.44 -21.06 -0.50
C GLN A 75 5.54 -21.85 -1.25
N VAL A 76 5.35 -22.13 -2.54
CA VAL A 76 6.35 -22.79 -3.39
C VAL A 76 7.06 -21.74 -4.25
N PRO A 77 8.41 -21.68 -4.26
CA PRO A 77 9.16 -20.76 -5.11
C PRO A 77 8.84 -20.94 -6.60
N VAL A 78 8.63 -19.82 -7.29
CA VAL A 78 8.39 -19.84 -8.74
C VAL A 78 9.72 -20.12 -9.45
N PRO A 79 9.82 -21.19 -10.26
CA PRO A 79 11.07 -21.57 -10.90
C PRO A 79 11.44 -20.63 -12.06
N ASN A 80 12.74 -20.55 -12.36
CA ASN A 80 13.29 -19.86 -13.54
C ASN A 80 12.97 -18.36 -13.66
N LEU A 81 12.66 -17.68 -12.55
CA LEU A 81 12.57 -16.22 -12.56
C LEU A 81 13.97 -15.59 -12.63
N PRO A 82 14.11 -14.45 -13.35
CA PRO A 82 15.32 -13.64 -13.24
C PRO A 82 15.44 -13.04 -11.83
N SER A 83 16.61 -12.51 -11.49
CA SER A 83 16.75 -11.69 -10.27
C SER A 83 15.79 -10.50 -10.34
N LEU A 84 14.93 -10.40 -9.33
CA LEU A 84 13.93 -9.33 -9.25
C LEU A 84 14.61 -7.98 -8.94
N THR A 85 14.16 -6.94 -9.63
CA THR A 85 14.53 -5.54 -9.47
C THR A 85 13.27 -4.69 -9.52
N LEU A 86 13.34 -3.42 -9.07
CA LEU A 86 12.18 -2.52 -9.10
C LEU A 86 11.64 -2.32 -10.53
N ASP A 87 12.51 -2.43 -11.55
CA ASP A 87 12.14 -2.28 -12.96
C ASP A 87 11.44 -3.52 -13.55
N ASN A 88 11.56 -4.69 -12.92
CA ASN A 88 11.07 -5.95 -13.48
C ASN A 88 10.04 -6.68 -12.61
N LEU A 89 9.62 -6.10 -11.48
CA LEU A 89 8.56 -6.69 -10.63
C LEU A 89 7.25 -6.95 -11.39
N ALA A 90 6.98 -6.17 -12.44
CA ALA A 90 5.81 -6.37 -13.31
C ALA A 90 5.78 -7.74 -14.01
N LEU A 91 6.91 -8.45 -14.11
CA LEU A 91 6.95 -9.83 -14.63
C LEU A 91 6.05 -10.77 -13.81
N LEU A 92 5.90 -10.50 -12.51
CA LEU A 92 5.07 -11.30 -11.61
C LEU A 92 3.58 -11.22 -11.94
N ASN A 93 3.11 -10.15 -12.59
CA ASN A 93 1.71 -9.96 -12.98
C ASN A 93 1.25 -10.97 -14.04
N GLY A 94 2.18 -11.61 -14.76
CA GLY A 94 1.88 -12.64 -15.75
C GLY A 94 1.67 -14.04 -15.16
N LEU A 95 1.88 -14.22 -13.85
CA LEU A 95 1.75 -15.50 -13.17
C LEU A 95 0.29 -15.75 -12.74
N ASN A 96 -0.16 -17.00 -12.82
CA ASN A 96 -1.49 -17.39 -12.38
C ASN A 96 -1.48 -17.72 -10.88
N GLY A 97 -2.41 -17.13 -10.14
CA GLY A 97 -2.56 -17.35 -8.69
C GLY A 97 -2.10 -16.17 -7.85
N THR A 98 -2.16 -16.33 -6.54
CA THR A 98 -1.69 -15.29 -5.60
C THR A 98 -0.17 -15.41 -5.46
N VAL A 99 0.54 -14.47 -6.07
CA VAL A 99 1.99 -14.36 -5.93
C VAL A 99 2.32 -13.57 -4.67
N ALA A 100 3.17 -14.12 -3.82
CA ALA A 100 3.71 -13.43 -2.65
C ALA A 100 5.23 -13.39 -2.70
N LEU A 101 5.83 -12.26 -2.29
CA LEU A 101 7.25 -12.20 -2.00
C LEU A 101 7.50 -12.77 -0.60
N THR A 102 8.34 -13.78 -0.51
CA THR A 102 8.63 -14.51 0.73
C THR A 102 10.12 -14.38 1.05
N SER A 103 10.45 -14.12 2.31
CA SER A 103 11.84 -13.99 2.77
C SER A 103 12.66 -15.24 2.41
N LYS A 104 13.90 -15.02 1.96
CA LYS A 104 14.92 -16.06 1.79
C LYS A 104 15.65 -16.37 3.11
N ASP A 105 15.61 -15.42 4.04
CA ASP A 105 16.32 -15.46 5.31
C ASP A 105 15.36 -15.74 6.47
N ASP A 106 15.91 -16.27 7.56
CA ASP A 106 15.17 -16.39 8.83
C ASP A 106 15.01 -15.00 9.47
N VAL A 107 13.82 -14.43 9.29
CA VAL A 107 13.46 -13.10 9.80
C VAL A 107 13.44 -13.02 11.33
N THR A 108 13.34 -14.17 12.04
CA THR A 108 13.32 -14.19 13.52
C THR A 108 14.68 -13.84 14.11
N THR A 109 15.75 -13.95 13.31
CA THR A 109 17.11 -13.53 13.69
C THR A 109 17.33 -12.02 13.55
N LEU A 110 16.34 -11.28 13.04
CA LEU A 110 16.43 -9.85 12.72
C LEU A 110 17.67 -9.51 11.88
N PRO A 111 17.81 -10.11 10.67
CA PRO A 111 18.95 -9.84 9.82
C PRO A 111 19.05 -8.36 9.46
N SER A 112 20.27 -7.87 9.21
CA SER A 112 20.54 -6.43 9.08
C SER A 112 19.78 -5.74 7.96
N TRP A 113 19.31 -6.46 6.94
CA TRP A 113 18.50 -5.90 5.85
C TRP A 113 17.07 -5.52 6.28
N LEU A 114 16.63 -5.96 7.47
CA LEU A 114 15.41 -5.49 8.11
C LEU A 114 15.57 -4.13 8.82
N MET A 115 16.80 -3.65 8.98
CA MET A 115 17.08 -2.32 9.50
C MET A 115 17.03 -1.30 8.36
N GLY A 116 16.62 -0.08 8.68
CA GLY A 116 16.46 0.99 7.71
C GLY A 116 17.63 1.96 7.73
N ASP A 117 17.54 2.89 6.80
CA ASP A 117 18.63 3.79 6.49
C ASP A 117 18.64 5.00 7.42
N VAL A 118 19.83 5.37 7.88
CA VAL A 118 20.03 6.58 8.68
C VAL A 118 20.08 7.77 7.72
N PRO A 119 19.20 8.78 7.87
CA PRO A 119 19.30 10.00 7.08
C PRO A 119 20.61 10.73 7.36
N ASP A 120 21.19 11.35 6.34
CA ASP A 120 22.38 12.20 6.47
C ASP A 120 22.06 13.52 7.21
N GLU A 121 23.07 14.37 7.39
CA GLU A 121 22.93 15.68 8.04
C GLU A 121 21.93 16.61 7.34
N THR A 122 21.57 16.33 6.08
CA THR A 122 20.56 17.06 5.31
C THR A 122 19.17 16.40 5.36
N GLY A 123 19.02 15.30 6.12
CA GLY A 123 17.79 14.53 6.23
C GLY A 123 17.53 13.59 5.05
N ARG A 124 18.54 13.28 4.22
CA ARG A 124 18.39 12.42 3.04
C ARG A 124 18.91 11.01 3.26
N THR A 125 18.22 10.03 2.70
CA THR A 125 18.71 8.65 2.56
C THR A 125 19.20 8.44 1.12
N ALA A 126 20.35 9.02 0.77
CA ALA A 126 20.78 9.20 -0.63
C ALA A 126 20.96 7.88 -1.44
N ASN A 127 21.21 6.76 -0.77
CA ASN A 127 21.46 5.46 -1.40
C ASN A 127 20.30 4.47 -1.22
N ALA A 128 19.12 4.94 -0.80
CA ALA A 128 17.98 4.09 -0.50
C ALA A 128 16.71 4.60 -1.19
N THR A 129 15.99 3.68 -1.83
CA THR A 129 14.63 3.92 -2.33
C THR A 129 13.63 3.57 -1.24
N ALA A 130 13.51 4.46 -0.24
CA ALA A 130 12.67 4.23 0.93
C ALA A 130 11.25 4.81 0.81
N CYS A 131 10.98 5.57 -0.26
CA CYS A 131 9.68 6.21 -0.48
C CYS A 131 9.20 6.01 -1.92
N VAL A 132 7.90 5.71 -2.05
CA VAL A 132 7.18 5.68 -3.32
C VAL A 132 6.11 6.77 -3.28
N VAL A 133 6.06 7.59 -4.34
CA VAL A 133 5.03 8.63 -4.49
C VAL A 133 4.08 8.20 -5.60
N ILE A 134 2.78 8.15 -5.29
CA ILE A 134 1.73 7.80 -6.24
C ILE A 134 0.91 9.04 -6.53
N LEU A 135 0.83 9.41 -7.81
CA LEU A 135 0.01 10.50 -8.30
C LEU A 135 -1.23 9.91 -8.97
N VAL A 136 -2.40 10.46 -8.66
CA VAL A 136 -3.68 10.05 -9.25
C VAL A 136 -4.39 11.27 -9.79
N ASP A 137 -4.37 11.43 -11.12
CA ASP A 137 -5.07 12.52 -11.79
C ASP A 137 -6.59 12.35 -11.60
N LYS A 138 -7.22 13.36 -11.00
CA LYS A 138 -8.69 13.42 -10.82
C LYS A 138 -9.34 14.24 -11.91
N SER A 139 -8.71 15.34 -12.30
CA SER A 139 -9.15 16.26 -13.35
C SER A 139 -7.93 17.00 -13.92
N PRO A 140 -8.08 17.78 -15.01
CA PRO A 140 -6.98 18.57 -15.56
C PRO A 140 -6.28 19.48 -14.54
N ASP A 141 -7.00 19.90 -13.50
CA ASP A 141 -6.50 20.84 -12.48
C ASP A 141 -6.45 20.23 -11.06
N GLU A 142 -6.61 18.91 -10.93
CA GLU A 142 -6.65 18.24 -9.63
C GLU A 142 -5.94 16.89 -9.68
N VAL A 143 -4.96 16.70 -8.79
CA VAL A 143 -4.20 15.46 -8.63
C VAL A 143 -4.11 15.11 -7.15
N ASP A 144 -4.45 13.86 -6.81
CA ASP A 144 -4.18 13.31 -5.49
C ASP A 144 -2.74 12.81 -5.44
N VAL A 145 -2.03 13.11 -4.36
CA VAL A 145 -0.63 12.73 -4.18
C VAL A 145 -0.49 11.96 -2.87
N PHE A 146 0.03 10.74 -2.96
CA PHE A 146 0.21 9.85 -1.82
C PHE A 146 1.71 9.53 -1.65
N TYR A 147 2.20 9.68 -0.43
CA TYR A 147 3.59 9.39 -0.06
C TYR A 147 3.60 8.15 0.82
N PHE A 148 4.24 7.09 0.33
CA PHE A 148 4.38 5.82 1.02
C PHE A 148 5.83 5.64 1.43
N TYR A 149 6.06 5.36 2.70
CA TYR A 149 7.39 5.02 3.23
C TYR A 149 7.45 3.52 3.48
N PHE A 150 8.48 2.89 2.95
CA PHE A 150 8.65 1.46 3.04
C PHE A 150 9.50 1.10 4.26
N TYR A 151 9.03 0.14 5.05
CA TYR A 151 9.78 -0.45 6.15
C TYR A 151 10.02 -1.92 5.84
N SER A 152 11.29 -2.34 5.81
CA SER A 152 11.60 -3.76 5.67
C SER A 152 11.07 -4.57 6.85
N TYR A 153 11.06 -3.97 8.05
CA TYR A 153 10.39 -4.47 9.21
C TYR A 153 9.78 -3.30 9.98
N ASP A 154 8.48 -3.37 10.24
CA ASP A 154 7.80 -2.45 11.15
C ASP A 154 7.57 -3.17 12.47
N ARG A 155 8.12 -2.61 13.55
CA ARG A 155 8.01 -3.20 14.88
C ARG A 155 6.81 -2.61 15.59
N GLY A 156 5.87 -3.48 15.92
CA GLY A 156 4.66 -3.15 16.62
C GLY A 156 4.89 -2.64 18.04
N ALA A 157 3.84 -2.03 18.59
CA ALA A 157 3.89 -1.46 19.93
C ALA A 157 4.11 -2.55 20.99
N ASN A 158 4.98 -2.26 21.96
CA ASN A 158 5.20 -3.14 23.10
C ASN A 158 4.06 -2.96 24.12
N LEU A 159 3.20 -3.99 24.26
CA LEU A 159 2.03 -3.88 25.13
C LEU A 159 2.35 -3.76 26.63
N THR A 160 3.60 -4.03 27.04
CA THR A 160 4.02 -3.81 28.43
C THR A 160 4.13 -2.33 28.80
N GLN A 161 4.15 -1.44 27.81
CA GLN A 161 4.12 0.01 28.00
C GLN A 161 2.70 0.57 28.11
N VAL A 162 1.67 -0.28 28.00
CA VAL A 162 0.27 0.14 28.05
C VAL A 162 -0.18 0.26 29.52
N VAL A 163 -1.03 1.24 29.80
CA VAL A 163 -1.54 1.55 31.14
C VAL A 163 -2.45 0.43 31.70
N GLU A 164 -2.56 0.36 33.02
CA GLU A 164 -3.57 -0.47 33.71
C GLU A 164 -4.98 -0.24 33.15
N PRO A 165 -5.82 -1.28 32.96
CA PRO A 165 -5.64 -2.67 33.40
C PRO A 165 -5.09 -3.62 32.33
N LEU A 166 -4.72 -3.11 31.14
CA LEU A 166 -4.32 -3.92 29.99
C LEU A 166 -2.98 -4.64 30.21
N ASN A 167 -2.09 -4.06 31.02
CA ASN A 167 -0.85 -4.68 31.46
C ASN A 167 -1.04 -5.99 32.27
N ARG A 168 -2.23 -6.23 32.86
CA ARG A 168 -2.54 -7.46 33.63
C ARG A 168 -3.05 -8.62 32.77
N LEU A 169 -3.41 -8.35 31.52
CA LEU A 169 -3.87 -9.39 30.59
C LEU A 169 -2.71 -10.13 29.90
N VAL A 170 -1.46 -9.69 30.14
CA VAL A 170 -0.25 -10.23 29.53
C VAL A 170 0.69 -10.69 30.65
N GLU A 171 0.40 -11.85 31.22
CA GLU A 171 1.28 -12.51 32.20
C GLU A 171 2.45 -13.18 31.45
N ASP A 172 3.66 -12.75 31.80
CA ASP A 172 4.98 -13.22 31.31
C ASP A 172 5.51 -12.54 30.02
N THR A 173 6.33 -11.51 30.22
CA THR A 173 7.08 -10.86 29.14
C THR A 173 8.45 -10.38 29.61
N GLN A 174 9.36 -11.31 29.84
CA GLN A 174 10.76 -10.97 30.08
C GLN A 174 11.40 -10.15 28.93
N HIS A 175 10.73 -10.06 27.76
CA HIS A 175 11.17 -9.33 26.56
C HIS A 175 10.10 -8.41 25.91
N GLY A 176 8.94 -8.17 26.56
CA GLY A 176 7.78 -7.51 25.94
C GLY A 176 7.06 -8.39 24.90
N VAL A 177 5.74 -8.24 24.73
CA VAL A 177 5.05 -8.76 23.53
C VAL A 177 4.84 -7.60 22.58
N PRO A 178 5.70 -7.41 21.56
CA PRO A 178 5.38 -6.51 20.47
C PRO A 178 4.21 -7.11 19.70
N PHE A 179 3.13 -6.34 19.54
CA PHE A 179 1.97 -6.74 18.75
C PHE A 179 1.91 -5.93 17.47
N GLY A 180 1.72 -6.62 16.35
CA GLY A 180 1.61 -5.98 15.04
C GLY A 180 2.93 -5.83 14.29
N ASP A 181 3.91 -6.70 14.54
CA ASP A 181 5.15 -6.73 13.74
C ASP A 181 4.86 -7.17 12.30
N HIS A 182 5.41 -6.45 11.33
CA HIS A 182 5.26 -6.74 9.90
C HIS A 182 6.62 -6.77 9.20
N VAL A 183 6.82 -7.72 8.29
CA VAL A 183 7.97 -7.74 7.36
C VAL A 183 7.47 -7.25 6.00
N GLY A 184 8.03 -6.15 5.52
CA GLY A 184 7.59 -5.48 4.30
C GLY A 184 6.30 -4.70 4.51
N ASP A 185 6.39 -3.61 5.27
CA ASP A 185 5.26 -2.73 5.59
C ASP A 185 5.33 -1.40 4.83
N TRP A 186 4.16 -0.79 4.62
CA TRP A 186 4.00 0.50 3.99
C TRP A 186 3.30 1.46 4.94
N GLN A 187 4.04 2.43 5.47
CA GLN A 187 3.45 3.50 6.24
C GLN A 187 3.00 4.64 5.33
N VAL A 188 1.74 5.01 5.46
CA VAL A 188 1.17 6.20 4.83
C VAL A 188 1.11 7.30 5.87
N LEU A 189 1.67 8.47 5.57
CA LEU A 189 1.37 9.66 6.36
C LEU A 189 0.04 10.24 5.88
N PRO A 190 -1.01 10.28 6.73
CA PRO A 190 -2.25 10.96 6.38
C PRO A 190 -2.02 12.46 6.50
N VAL A 191 -1.47 13.08 5.46
CA VAL A 191 -1.49 14.54 5.31
C VAL A 191 -2.28 14.85 4.04
N PRO A 192 -3.54 15.32 4.15
CA PRO A 192 -4.26 15.77 2.97
C PRO A 192 -3.58 17.04 2.45
N ILE A 193 -2.75 16.91 1.42
CA ILE A 193 -2.33 18.06 0.63
C ILE A 193 -3.46 18.30 -0.37
N LEU A 194 -4.43 19.14 0.01
CA LEU A 194 -5.27 19.78 -0.99
C LEU A 194 -4.38 20.80 -1.71
N ALA A 195 -3.76 20.37 -2.82
CA ALA A 195 -3.16 21.29 -3.77
C ALA A 195 -4.29 21.91 -4.58
N PHE A 196 -4.86 23.01 -4.08
CA PHE A 196 -5.62 23.90 -4.96
C PHE A 196 -4.61 24.50 -5.92
N ILE A 197 -4.72 24.16 -7.21
CA ILE A 197 -4.07 24.92 -8.27
C ILE A 197 -4.69 26.33 -8.21
N LEU A 198 -3.87 27.31 -7.84
CA LEU A 198 -4.14 28.74 -8.04
C LEU A 198 -3.34 29.24 -9.23
#